data_AF-A0A9D8T6N1-F1
#
_entry.id   AF-A0A9D8T6N1-F1
#
_cell.length_a   1.000
_cell.length_b   1.000
_cell.length_c   1.000
_cell.angle_alpha   90.00
_cell.angle_beta   90.00
_cell.angle_gamma   90.00
#
_symmetry.space_group_name_H-M   'P 1'
#
loop_
_entity.id
_entity.type
_entity.pdbx_description
1 polymer ?
#
loop_
_entity_poly.entity_id
_entity_poly.type
_entity_poly.pdbx_seq_one_letter_code
_entity_poly.pdbx_strand_id
1 'polypeptide(L)'
;LDLGVAYYDVERQFQGRQGELLSVAAVYRYAWPVFNERWHLHVGLSLGYVFSVAQPYDVFVSGGKAYRRAYTQRWQYLGPTECEIALVLPIKWRKVL
;
A
#
# COMPACT_ATOMS: atom_id res chain seq x y z
N LEU A 1 -13.43 -2.74 -5.05
CA LEU A 1 -12.24 -3.25 -5.74
C LEU A 1 -11.24 -2.12 -5.75
N ASP A 2 -9.99 -2.40 -5.40
CA ASP A 2 -8.88 -1.46 -5.38
C ASP A 2 -7.83 -1.91 -6.40
N LEU A 3 -7.31 -0.98 -7.19
CA LEU A 3 -6.35 -1.20 -8.26
C LEU A 3 -5.21 -0.21 -8.10
N GLY A 4 -4.00 -0.73 -7.92
CA GLY A 4 -2.80 0.08 -7.75
C GLY A 4 -1.80 -0.16 -8.85
N VAL A 5 -1.27 0.92 -9.42
CA VAL A 5 -0.04 0.89 -10.22
C VAL A 5 0.91 1.87 -9.56
N ALA A 6 2.11 1.41 -9.23
CA ALA A 6 3.14 2.25 -8.63
C ALA A 6 4.49 1.98 -9.29
N TYR A 7 5.21 3.05 -9.59
CA TYR A 7 6.63 2.99 -9.89
C TYR A 7 7.40 3.31 -8.62
N TYR A 8 8.44 2.55 -8.33
CA TYR A 8 9.32 2.82 -7.21
C TYR A 8 10.78 2.78 -7.66
N ASP A 9 11.57 3.62 -7.00
CA ASP A 9 13.02 3.59 -7.06
C ASP A 9 13.55 3.67 -5.63
N VAL A 10 14.20 2.60 -5.19
CA VAL A 10 14.74 2.49 -3.83
C VAL A 10 16.24 2.25 -3.93
N GLU A 11 17.02 3.25 -3.57
CA GLU A 11 18.48 3.19 -3.50
C GLU A 11 18.96 3.02 -2.05
N ARG A 12 19.94 2.14 -1.84
CA ARG A 12 20.66 2.03 -0.58
C ARG A 12 22.11 1.59 -0.82
N GLN A 13 23.07 2.36 -0.27
CA GLN A 13 24.50 2.01 -0.32
C GLN A 13 24.98 1.68 -1.73
N PHE A 14 24.79 2.59 -2.70
CA PHE A 14 25.27 2.45 -4.08
C PHE A 14 24.63 1.30 -4.88
N GLN A 15 23.59 0.67 -4.34
CA GLN A 15 22.79 -0.35 -5.01
C GLN A 15 21.32 0.03 -4.89
N GLY A 16 20.60 -0.02 -6.00
CA GLY A 16 19.18 0.31 -6.01
C GLY A 16 18.34 -0.70 -6.76
N ARG A 17 17.04 -0.59 -6.55
CA ARG A 17 16.02 -1.34 -7.26
C ARG A 17 14.97 -0.37 -7.74
N GLN A 18 14.84 -0.29 -9.05
CA GLN A 18 13.75 0.40 -9.70
C GLN A 18 12.77 -0.62 -10.25
N GLY A 19 11.48 -0.34 -10.19
CA GLY A 19 10.50 -1.31 -10.63
C GLY A 19 9.09 -0.78 -10.69
N GLU A 20 8.25 -1.62 -11.25
CA GLU A 20 6.81 -1.40 -11.29
C GLU A 20 6.14 -2.40 -10.34
N LEU A 21 5.05 -1.93 -9.73
CA LEU A 21 4.18 -2.68 -8.86
C LEU A 21 2.75 -2.54 -9.39
N LEU A 22 2.10 -3.67 -9.56
CA LEU A 22 0.70 -3.81 -9.92
C LEU A 22 -0.01 -4.51 -8.76
N SER A 23 -1.12 -3.96 -8.30
CA SER A 23 -1.95 -4.57 -7.27
C SER A 23 -3.42 -4.56 -7.67
N VAL A 24 -4.11 -5.63 -7.31
CA VAL A 24 -5.57 -5.73 -7.37
C VAL A 24 -6.07 -6.32 -6.07
N ALA A 25 -7.03 -5.67 -5.42
CA ALA A 25 -7.59 -6.12 -4.16
C ALA A 25 -9.11 -5.99 -4.11
N ALA A 26 -9.75 -6.96 -3.48
CA ALA A 26 -11.11 -6.84 -2.99
C ALA A 26 -11.06 -6.25 -1.59
N VAL A 27 -11.80 -5.15 -1.39
CA VAL A 27 -11.84 -4.42 -0.12
C VAL A 27 -13.22 -4.60 0.49
N TYR A 28 -13.25 -5.07 1.73
CA TYR A 28 -14.45 -5.15 2.56
C TYR A 28 -14.29 -4.21 3.74
N ARG A 29 -15.22 -3.26 3.90
CA ARG A 29 -15.27 -2.35 5.05
C ARG A 29 -16.65 -2.40 5.65
N TYR A 30 -16.71 -2.46 6.98
CA TYR A 30 -17.94 -2.48 7.73
C TYR A 30 -17.82 -1.58 8.96
N ALA A 31 -18.90 -0.87 9.30
CA ALA A 31 -18.98 -0.03 10.47
C ALA A 31 -20.16 -0.46 11.34
N TRP A 32 -19.88 -0.97 12.54
CA TRP A 32 -20.90 -1.36 13.52
C TRP A 32 -21.13 -0.23 14.52
N PRO A 33 -22.36 0.30 14.68
CA PRO A 33 -22.64 1.21 15.78
C PRO A 33 -22.48 0.49 17.11
N VAL A 34 -21.76 1.11 18.04
CA VAL A 34 -21.50 0.60 19.40
C VAL A 34 -21.74 1.72 20.41
N PHE A 35 -21.93 1.35 21.69
CA PHE A 35 -22.23 2.30 22.77
C PHE A 35 -23.45 3.21 22.47
N ASN A 36 -24.59 2.59 22.14
CA ASN A 36 -25.85 3.30 21.88
C ASN A 36 -25.72 4.37 20.77
N GLU A 37 -25.11 3.99 19.65
CA GLU A 37 -24.89 4.83 18.45
C GLU A 37 -23.96 6.05 18.66
N ARG A 38 -23.29 6.13 19.81
CA ARG A 38 -22.35 7.22 20.08
C ARG A 38 -20.99 6.98 19.44
N TRP A 39 -20.63 5.74 19.13
CA TRP A 39 -19.35 5.34 18.56
C TRP A 39 -19.59 4.32 17.44
N HIS A 40 -18.61 4.17 16.55
CA HIS A 40 -18.65 3.20 15.47
C HIS A 40 -17.38 2.36 15.49
N LEU A 41 -17.53 1.04 15.51
CA LEU A 41 -16.43 0.11 15.29
C LEU A 41 -16.28 -0.12 13.79
N HIS A 42 -15.19 0.38 13.22
CA HIS A 42 -14.84 0.17 11.83
C HIS A 42 -13.91 -1.05 11.74
N VAL A 43 -14.26 -1.96 10.84
CA VAL A 43 -13.42 -3.11 10.49
C VAL A 43 -13.24 -3.10 8.98
N GLY A 44 -12.00 -3.12 8.54
CA GLY A 44 -11.61 -3.20 7.14
C GLY A 44 -10.73 -4.43 6.91
N LEU A 45 -11.00 -5.16 5.83
CA LEU A 45 -10.14 -6.23 5.36
C LEU A 45 -10.02 -6.14 3.84
N SER A 46 -8.80 -6.16 3.35
CA SER A 46 -8.50 -6.21 1.92
C SER A 46 -7.73 -7.47 1.60
N LEU A 47 -8.19 -8.22 0.61
CA LEU A 47 -7.51 -9.41 0.08
C LEU A 47 -7.17 -9.13 -1.38
N GLY A 48 -5.91 -9.33 -1.74
CA GLY A 48 -5.44 -8.93 -3.05
C GLY A 48 -4.24 -9.72 -3.55
N TYR A 49 -3.98 -9.51 -4.83
CA TYR A 49 -2.81 -9.98 -5.53
C TYR A 49 -1.91 -8.78 -5.84
N VAL A 50 -0.63 -8.89 -5.50
CA VAL A 50 0.40 -7.90 -5.79
C VAL A 50 1.47 -8.57 -6.63
N PHE A 51 1.80 -7.92 -7.74
CA PHE A 51 2.84 -8.33 -8.68
C PHE A 51 3.86 -7.19 -8.80
N SER A 52 5.15 -7.51 -8.68
CA SER A 52 6.21 -6.54 -8.88
C SER A 52 7.33 -7.09 -9.76
N VAL A 53 7.85 -6.23 -10.62
CA VAL A 53 9.07 -6.48 -11.41
C VAL A 53 10.08 -5.39 -11.06
N ALA A 54 11.22 -5.81 -10.53
CA ALA A 54 12.32 -4.94 -10.14
C ALA A 54 13.55 -5.19 -11.00
N GLN A 55 14.20 -4.14 -11.47
CA GLN A 55 15.52 -4.18 -12.08
C GLN A 55 16.55 -3.60 -11.11
N PRO A 56 17.49 -4.43 -10.61
CA PRO A 56 18.58 -3.92 -9.78
C PRO A 56 19.54 -3.08 -10.63
N TYR A 57 20.10 -2.05 -10.02
CA TYR A 57 21.13 -1.21 -10.60
C TYR A 57 22.20 -0.87 -9.58
N ASP A 58 23.39 -0.53 -10.06
CA ASP A 58 24.53 -0.07 -9.27
C ASP A 58 24.86 1.39 -9.60
N VAL A 59 25.30 2.15 -8.61
CA VAL A 59 25.74 3.54 -8.73
C VAL A 59 27.14 3.62 -8.15
N PHE A 60 28.16 4.03 -8.91
CA PHE A 60 29.55 3.95 -8.44
C PHE A 60 30.05 5.22 -7.73
N VAL A 61 29.31 6.32 -7.80
CA VAL A 61 29.62 7.60 -7.15
C VAL A 61 28.33 8.27 -6.67
N SER A 62 28.37 9.05 -5.60
CA SER A 62 27.17 9.74 -5.11
C SER A 62 26.62 10.69 -6.18
N GLY A 63 25.32 10.57 -6.52
CA GLY A 63 24.69 11.31 -7.62
C GLY A 63 25.11 10.88 -9.03
N GLY A 64 25.81 9.74 -9.15
CA GLY A 64 26.31 9.20 -10.42
C GLY A 64 25.24 8.51 -11.28
N LYS A 65 25.69 8.03 -12.45
CA LYS A 65 24.82 7.29 -13.39
C LYS A 65 24.45 5.91 -12.82
N ALA A 66 23.18 5.55 -12.94
CA ALA A 66 22.70 4.21 -12.61
C ALA A 66 23.02 3.20 -13.72
N TYR A 67 23.72 2.12 -13.36
CA TYR A 67 24.06 1.00 -14.25
C TYR A 67 23.14 -0.18 -13.97
N ARG A 68 22.21 -0.43 -14.88
CA ARG A 68 21.22 -1.51 -14.74
C ARG A 68 21.87 -2.87 -14.91
N ARG A 69 21.56 -3.81 -14.02
CA ARG A 69 21.96 -5.21 -14.17
C ARG A 69 21.07 -5.91 -15.22
N ALA A 70 21.62 -6.96 -15.83
CA ALA A 70 20.99 -7.67 -16.95
C ALA A 70 19.81 -8.58 -16.56
N TYR A 71 19.55 -8.76 -15.27
CA TYR A 71 18.46 -9.62 -14.78
C TYR A 71 17.37 -8.79 -14.07
N THR A 72 16.13 -9.28 -14.12
CA THR A 72 14.98 -8.73 -13.37
C THR A 72 14.57 -9.68 -12.27
N GLN A 73 14.21 -9.13 -11.11
CA GLN A 73 13.59 -9.86 -10.01
C GLN A 73 12.08 -9.70 -10.10
N ARG A 74 11.36 -10.80 -9.95
CA ARG A 74 9.89 -10.82 -9.93
C ARG A 74 9.42 -11.26 -8.56
N TRP A 75 8.47 -10.53 -8.00
CA TRP A 75 7.84 -10.87 -6.72
C TRP A 75 6.33 -10.88 -6.90
N GLN A 76 5.70 -11.87 -6.28
CA GLN A 76 4.26 -12.05 -6.31
C GLN A 76 3.77 -12.33 -4.90
N TYR A 77 2.65 -11.75 -4.55
CA TYR A 77 2.01 -11.94 -3.26
C TYR A 77 0.50 -12.07 -3.46
N LEU A 78 -0.08 -13.08 -2.83
CA LEU A 78 -1.51 -13.27 -2.75
C LEU A 78 -1.86 -13.38 -1.27
N GLY A 79 -2.71 -12.49 -0.78
CA GLY A 79 -3.06 -12.49 0.63
C GLY A 79 -3.70 -11.19 1.11
N PRO A 80 -3.78 -11.02 2.44
CA PRO A 80 -4.28 -9.78 3.03
C PRO A 80 -3.36 -8.61 2.71
N THR A 81 -3.88 -7.59 2.04
CA THR A 81 -3.14 -6.38 1.68
C THR A 81 -3.33 -5.25 2.67
N GLU A 82 -4.46 -5.22 3.38
CA GLU A 82 -4.80 -4.22 4.38
C GLU A 82 -5.73 -4.83 5.42
N CYS A 83 -5.53 -4.47 6.69
CA CYS A 83 -6.42 -4.81 7.79
C CYS A 83 -6.56 -3.57 8.68
N GLU A 84 -7.80 -3.17 8.95
CA GLU A 84 -8.13 -1.98 9.72
C GLU A 84 -9.08 -2.37 10.85
N ILE A 85 -8.77 -1.93 12.07
CA ILE A 85 -9.71 -1.90 13.18
C ILE A 85 -9.61 -0.51 13.80
N ALA A 86 -10.71 0.23 13.76
CA ALA A 86 -10.76 1.58 14.30
C ALA A 86 -12.04 1.78 15.13
N LEU A 87 -11.90 2.46 16.26
CA LEU A 87 -13.03 2.90 17.06
C LEU A 87 -13.23 4.40 16.82
N VAL A 88 -14.34 4.77 16.19
CA VAL A 88 -14.60 6.11 15.69
C VAL A 88 -15.66 6.80 16.55
N LEU A 89 -15.33 7.98 17.06
CA LEU A 89 -16.27 8.87 17.75
C LEU A 89 -16.77 9.94 16.76
N PRO A 90 -18.02 9.86 16.26
CA PRO A 90 -18.58 10.89 15.39
C PRO A 90 -18.84 12.19 16.18
N ILE A 91 -18.04 13.22 15.91
CA ILE A 91 -18.30 14.58 16.42
C ILE A 91 -19.38 15.22 15.55
N LYS A 92 -20.64 15.13 15.97
CA LYS A 92 -21.76 15.80 15.28
C LYS A 92 -21.85 17.25 15.74
N TRP A 93 -21.48 18.19 14.87
CA TRP A 93 -21.71 19.61 15.11
C TRP A 93 -23.17 19.92 14.77
N ARG A 94 -23.98 20.19 15.80
CA ARG A 94 -25.35 20.66 15.59
C ARG A 94 -25.27 22.13 15.14
N LYS A 95 -25.55 22.41 13.86
CA LYS A 95 -25.89 23.78 13.44
C LYS A 95 -27.19 24.16 14.15
N VAL A 96 -27.09 25.06 15.11
CA VAL A 96 -28.25 25.78 15.64
C VAL A 96 -28.65 26.77 14.56
N LEU A 97 -29.74 26.47 13.85
CA LEU A 97 -30.51 27.44 13.06
C LEU A 97 -31.61 28.00 13.96
#